data_AF-B0DQP8-F1
#
_entry.id   AF-B0DQP8-F1
#
_cell.length_a   1.000
_cell.length_b   1.000
_cell.length_c   1.000
_cell.angle_alpha   90.00
_cell.angle_beta   90.00
_cell.angle_gamma   90.00
#
_symmetry.space_group_name_H-M   'P 1'
#
loop_
_entity.id
_entity.type
_entity.pdbx_description
1 polymer ?
#
loop_
_entity_poly.entity_id
_entity_poly.type
_entity_poly.pdbx_seq_one_letter_code
_entity_poly.pdbx_strand_id
1 'polypeptide(L)'
;MSEAASIITSTFQHFNFAIPDLGRSPGAWKRVIKQWEEVDPVTKHALKDWPGEWYKGSSAMAGKRMQRKMIFDKYVRLCQDEGVFLSRYPDANKSIPKLLEAIRWNNGRTCSSKHGTAKECKSKSPLSSLPETEIETEI
;
A
#
# COMPACT_ATOMS: atom_id res chain seq x y z
N MET A 1 5.24 38.04 39.94
CA MET A 1 4.14 38.09 38.95
C MET A 1 4.32 36.89 38.05
N SER A 2 3.53 35.83 38.26
CA SER A 2 3.72 34.53 37.60
C SER A 2 3.04 34.52 36.24
N GLU A 3 3.83 34.18 35.23
CA GLU A 3 3.46 34.05 33.83
C GLU A 3 2.49 32.87 33.67
N ALA A 4 1.26 33.16 33.23
CA ALA A 4 0.24 32.14 33.01
C ALA A 4 0.60 31.33 31.76
N ALA A 5 1.04 30.09 31.97
CA ALA A 5 1.24 29.11 30.91
C ALA A 5 -0.07 28.94 30.12
N SER A 6 -0.07 29.46 28.89
CA SER A 6 -1.17 29.28 27.95
C SER A 6 -1.29 27.80 27.61
N ILE A 7 -2.31 27.17 28.14
CA ILE A 7 -2.70 25.80 27.80
C ILE A 7 -3.16 25.85 26.34
N ILE A 8 -2.30 25.39 25.42
CA ILE A 8 -2.65 25.17 24.02
C ILE A 8 -3.65 24.01 24.01
N THR A 9 -4.93 24.32 24.17
CA THR A 9 -5.99 23.38 23.90
C THR A 9 -5.96 23.09 22.40
N SER A 10 -5.51 21.88 22.06
CA SER A 10 -5.45 21.36 20.69
C SER A 10 -6.85 21.37 20.08
N THR A 11 -7.19 22.47 19.41
CA THR A 11 -8.39 22.57 18.59
C THR A 11 -8.18 21.66 17.40
N PHE A 12 -8.86 20.50 17.40
CA PHE A 12 -8.92 19.62 16.24
C PHE A 12 -9.62 20.39 15.12
N GLN A 13 -8.84 21.09 14.30
CA GLN A 13 -9.33 21.74 13.10
C GLN A 13 -9.94 20.66 12.21
N HIS A 14 -11.25 20.75 12.01
CA HIS A 14 -11.95 19.87 11.09
C HIS A 14 -11.65 20.37 9.67
N PHE A 15 -10.53 19.92 9.12
CA PHE A 15 -10.17 20.21 7.74
C PHE A 15 -11.22 19.56 6.82
N ASN A 16 -11.90 20.37 6.00
CA ASN A 16 -12.87 19.90 4.98
C ASN A 16 -12.19 19.21 3.78
N PHE A 17 -11.01 18.61 3.97
CA PHE A 17 -10.28 17.89 2.95
C PHE A 17 -10.30 16.40 3.28
N ALA A 18 -10.88 15.60 2.40
CA ALA A 18 -10.95 14.15 2.54
C ALA A 18 -10.05 13.48 1.51
N ILE A 19 -9.37 12.39 1.90
CA ILE A 19 -8.66 11.55 0.95
C ILE A 19 -9.71 10.81 0.10
N PRO A 20 -9.87 11.11 -1.21
CA PRO A 20 -10.87 10.47 -2.04
C PRO A 20 -10.73 8.95 -2.05
N ASP A 21 -11.89 8.30 -2.07
CA ASP A 21 -11.95 6.86 -2.18
C ASP A 21 -11.62 6.40 -3.58
N LEU A 22 -10.77 5.38 -3.62
CA LEU A 22 -10.33 4.78 -4.86
C LEU A 22 -11.30 3.64 -5.13
N GLY A 23 -12.18 3.85 -6.11
CA GLY A 23 -13.19 2.86 -6.49
C GLY A 23 -12.57 1.51 -6.86
N ARG A 24 -13.43 0.50 -7.05
CA ARG A 24 -13.03 -0.87 -7.43
C ARG A 24 -12.80 -1.01 -8.94
N SER A 25 -12.17 -0.02 -9.56
CA SER A 25 -11.91 -0.05 -11.00
C SER A 25 -10.55 -0.69 -11.30
N PRO A 26 -10.42 -1.40 -12.43
CA PRO A 26 -9.12 -1.71 -13.02
C PRO A 26 -8.22 -0.46 -13.08
N GLY A 27 -6.93 -0.62 -12.78
CA GLY A 27 -6.00 0.51 -12.73
C GLY A 27 -6.19 1.51 -11.57
N ALA A 28 -7.03 1.23 -10.56
CA ALA A 28 -7.19 2.12 -9.40
C ALA A 28 -5.86 2.41 -8.67
N TRP A 29 -4.90 1.50 -8.73
CA TRP A 29 -3.56 1.66 -8.14
C TRP A 29 -2.75 2.77 -8.82
N LYS A 30 -2.99 3.08 -10.10
CA LYS A 30 -2.34 4.22 -10.76
C LYS A 30 -2.81 5.54 -10.16
N ARG A 31 -4.09 5.63 -9.81
CA ARG A 31 -4.66 6.79 -9.11
C ARG A 31 -4.07 6.94 -7.70
N VAL A 32 -3.70 5.83 -7.04
CA VAL A 32 -2.95 5.88 -5.77
C VAL A 32 -1.62 6.61 -5.96
N ILE A 33 -0.86 6.20 -6.97
CA ILE A 33 0.47 6.77 -7.25
C ILE A 33 0.34 8.24 -7.60
N LYS A 34 -0.59 8.57 -8.51
CA LYS A 34 -0.91 9.94 -8.87
C LYS A 34 -1.28 10.77 -7.63
N GLN A 35 -2.19 10.28 -6.78
CA GLN A 35 -2.57 10.96 -5.55
C GLN A 35 -1.42 11.11 -4.53
N TRP A 36 -0.45 10.19 -4.53
CA TRP A 36 0.69 10.22 -3.62
C TRP A 36 1.73 11.26 -4.03
N GLU A 37 1.96 11.42 -5.33
CA GLU A 37 3.00 12.30 -5.88
C GLU A 37 2.49 13.67 -6.32
N GLU A 38 1.27 13.74 -6.86
CA GLU A 38 0.69 14.96 -7.40
C GLU A 38 0.28 15.91 -6.26
N VAL A 39 0.62 17.17 -6.43
CA VAL A 39 0.18 18.24 -5.54
C VAL A 39 -1.30 18.47 -5.79
N ASP A 40 -2.11 18.25 -4.77
CA ASP A 40 -3.54 18.51 -4.86
C ASP A 40 -3.76 20.04 -4.92
N PRO A 41 -4.49 20.55 -5.92
CA PRO A 41 -4.72 21.99 -6.08
C PRO A 41 -5.45 22.61 -4.89
N VAL A 42 -6.22 21.81 -4.13
CA VAL A 42 -6.99 22.27 -2.98
C VAL A 42 -6.08 22.44 -1.76
N THR A 43 -5.32 21.40 -1.43
CA THR A 43 -4.45 21.41 -0.24
C THR A 43 -3.08 22.02 -0.48
N LYS A 44 -2.70 22.25 -1.75
CA LYS A 44 -1.37 22.72 -2.20
C LYS A 44 -0.22 21.83 -1.74
N HIS A 45 -0.51 20.61 -1.31
CA HIS A 45 0.47 19.64 -0.84
C HIS A 45 0.19 18.27 -1.47
N ALA A 46 1.24 17.55 -1.83
CA ALA A 46 1.12 16.14 -2.17
C ALA A 46 0.81 15.34 -0.90
N LEU A 47 0.11 14.19 -1.03
CA LEU A 47 -0.30 13.40 0.13
C LEU A 47 0.89 12.91 0.98
N LYS A 48 2.07 12.75 0.36
CA LYS A 48 3.31 12.41 1.06
C LYS A 48 3.77 13.53 2.01
N ASP A 49 3.51 14.80 1.67
CA ASP A 49 3.96 16.01 2.35
C ASP A 49 2.91 16.61 3.30
N TRP A 50 1.76 15.94 3.47
CA TRP A 50 0.71 16.42 4.37
C TRP A 50 1.21 16.57 5.82
N PRO A 51 0.90 17.69 6.50
CA PRO A 51 1.19 17.89 7.91
C PRO A 51 0.61 16.79 8.79
N GLY A 52 1.37 16.37 9.81
CA GLY A 52 0.95 15.33 10.75
C GLY A 52 -0.40 15.62 11.40
N GLU A 53 -0.63 16.89 11.75
CA GLU A 53 -1.82 17.40 12.42
C GLU A 53 -3.11 17.18 11.61
N TRP A 54 -3.01 17.12 10.28
CA TRP A 54 -4.17 16.98 9.40
C TRP A 54 -4.82 15.60 9.46
N TYR A 55 -4.04 14.57 9.81
CA TYR A 55 -4.53 13.20 9.92
C TYR A 55 -4.40 12.62 11.32
N LYS A 56 -3.67 13.28 12.22
CA LYS A 56 -3.54 12.90 13.64
C LYS A 56 -4.87 13.19 14.35
N GLY A 57 -5.70 12.15 14.46
CA GLY A 57 -7.04 12.23 15.07
C GLY A 57 -8.13 11.57 14.22
N SER A 58 -7.91 11.44 12.91
CA SER A 58 -8.78 10.69 12.02
C SER A 58 -8.14 9.36 11.63
N SER A 59 -8.56 8.29 12.31
CA SER A 59 -8.09 6.93 12.01
C SER A 59 -8.34 6.53 10.56
N ALA A 60 -9.44 7.01 9.96
CA ALA A 60 -9.78 6.78 8.56
C ALA A 60 -8.79 7.46 7.60
N MET A 61 -8.46 8.74 7.81
CA MET A 61 -7.49 9.45 6.96
C MET A 61 -6.08 8.88 7.11
N ALA A 62 -5.65 8.63 8.35
CA ALA A 62 -4.36 8.01 8.62
C ALA A 62 -4.25 6.62 7.96
N GLY A 63 -5.32 5.81 8.04
CA GLY A 63 -5.40 4.51 7.38
C GLY A 63 -5.31 4.61 5.86
N LYS A 64 -6.10 5.50 5.25
CA LYS A 64 -6.07 5.74 3.80
C LYS A 64 -4.69 6.19 3.32
N ARG A 65 -4.04 7.12 4.03
CA ARG A 65 -2.68 7.57 3.72
C ARG A 65 -1.66 6.43 3.82
N MET A 66 -1.71 5.64 4.90
CA MET A 66 -0.82 4.49 5.09
C MET A 66 -0.95 3.45 3.98
N GLN A 67 -2.18 3.18 3.53
CA GLN A 67 -2.41 2.28 2.39
C GLN A 67 -1.77 2.81 1.10
N ARG A 68 -1.92 4.11 0.83
CA ARG A 68 -1.36 4.76 -0.37
C ARG A 68 0.16 4.74 -0.34
N LYS A 69 0.76 5.03 0.82
CA LYS A 69 2.20 4.87 1.07
C LYS A 69 2.66 3.44 0.78
N MET A 70 1.97 2.44 1.30
CA MET A 70 2.38 1.03 1.17
C MET A 70 2.41 0.57 -0.30
N ILE A 71 1.43 0.99 -1.09
CA ILE A 71 1.39 0.69 -2.53
C ILE A 71 2.53 1.41 -3.25
N PHE A 72 2.71 2.71 -2.96
CA PHE A 72 3.77 3.51 -3.55
C PHE A 72 5.17 2.96 -3.24
N ASP A 73 5.46 2.68 -1.97
CA ASP A 73 6.74 2.10 -1.53
C ASP A 73 7.02 0.77 -2.26
N LYS A 74 5.98 -0.05 -2.48
CA LYS A 74 6.14 -1.30 -3.23
C LYS A 74 6.38 -1.07 -4.72
N TYR A 75 5.70 -0.09 -5.31
CA TYR A 75 5.93 0.30 -6.69
C TYR A 75 7.36 0.81 -6.92
N VAL A 76 7.87 1.66 -6.02
CA VAL A 76 9.26 2.14 -6.05
C VAL A 76 10.26 0.99 -5.89
N ARG A 77 9.99 0.03 -5.01
CA ARG A 77 10.84 -1.18 -4.86
C ARG A 77 10.88 -2.07 -6.09
N LEU A 78 9.88 -1.96 -6.96
CA LEU A 78 9.82 -2.66 -8.26
C LEU A 78 10.28 -1.74 -9.40
N CYS A 79 11.17 -0.80 -9.09
CA CYS A 79 11.78 0.14 -10.04
C CYS A 79 10.77 1.01 -10.81
N GLN A 80 9.56 1.22 -10.25
CA GLN A 80 8.49 2.00 -10.88
C GLN A 80 8.09 1.48 -12.28
N ASP A 81 8.27 0.19 -12.53
CA ASP A 81 7.86 -0.43 -13.78
C ASP A 81 6.46 -1.02 -13.63
N GLU A 82 5.51 -0.52 -14.42
CA GLU A 82 4.12 -0.99 -14.38
C GLU A 82 3.98 -2.46 -14.79
N GLY A 83 4.78 -2.93 -15.76
CA GLY A 83 4.75 -4.30 -16.25
C GLY A 83 5.27 -5.28 -15.19
N VAL A 84 6.39 -4.94 -14.55
CA VAL A 84 6.93 -5.72 -13.43
C VAL A 84 5.95 -5.70 -12.25
N PHE A 85 5.34 -4.56 -11.96
CA PHE A 85 4.36 -4.42 -10.89
C PHE A 85 3.14 -5.31 -11.11
N LEU A 86 2.55 -5.29 -12.31
CA LEU A 86 1.39 -6.11 -12.66
C LEU A 86 1.72 -7.59 -12.77
N SER A 87 2.92 -7.94 -13.24
CA SER A 87 3.39 -9.33 -13.27
C SER A 87 3.51 -9.91 -11.85
N ARG A 88 4.06 -9.13 -10.91
CA ARG A 88 4.18 -9.54 -9.51
C ARG A 88 2.84 -9.49 -8.76
N TYR A 89 1.97 -8.55 -9.12
CA TYR A 89 0.69 -8.29 -8.47
C TYR A 89 -0.46 -8.25 -9.49
N PRO A 90 -0.88 -9.39 -10.04
CA PRO A 90 -1.99 -9.43 -11.00
C PRO A 90 -3.31 -8.93 -10.37
N ASP A 91 -3.45 -9.05 -9.06
CA ASP A 91 -4.62 -8.58 -8.31
C ASP A 91 -4.71 -7.04 -8.22
N ALA A 92 -3.65 -6.31 -8.56
CA ALA A 92 -3.67 -4.85 -8.67
C ALA A 92 -4.76 -4.37 -9.64
N ASN A 93 -5.05 -5.15 -10.67
CA ASN A 93 -6.06 -4.83 -11.66
C ASN A 93 -7.49 -5.18 -11.22
N LYS A 94 -7.65 -5.92 -10.11
CA LYS A 94 -8.97 -6.32 -9.58
C LYS A 94 -9.49 -5.30 -8.58
N SER A 95 -8.71 -5.00 -7.55
CA SER A 95 -9.08 -4.01 -6.53
C SER A 95 -7.92 -3.63 -5.61
N ILE A 96 -7.97 -2.42 -5.04
CA ILE A 96 -6.98 -1.94 -4.05
C ILE A 96 -6.90 -2.84 -2.79
N PRO A 97 -8.01 -3.29 -2.18
CA PRO A 97 -7.92 -4.16 -1.00
C PRO A 97 -7.20 -5.47 -1.29
N LYS A 98 -7.45 -6.09 -2.46
CA LYS A 98 -6.77 -7.32 -2.88
C LYS A 98 -5.28 -7.10 -3.12
N LEU A 99 -4.91 -5.97 -3.72
CA LEU A 99 -3.51 -5.57 -3.84
C LEU A 99 -2.82 -5.44 -2.49
N LEU A 100 -3.44 -4.74 -1.54
CA LEU A 100 -2.89 -4.56 -0.19
C LEU A 100 -2.74 -5.89 0.55
N GLU A 101 -3.71 -6.80 0.39
CA GLU A 101 -3.66 -8.17 0.93
C GLU A 101 -2.44 -8.92 0.36
N ALA A 102 -2.25 -8.91 -0.96
CA ALA A 102 -1.09 -9.53 -1.62
C ALA A 102 0.25 -8.91 -1.19
N ILE A 103 0.32 -7.58 -1.01
CA ILE A 103 1.51 -6.90 -0.51
C ILE A 103 1.82 -7.32 0.93
N ARG A 104 0.81 -7.41 1.80
CA ARG A 104 0.97 -7.84 3.20
C ARG A 104 1.49 -9.28 3.28
N TRP A 105 0.92 -10.18 2.48
CA TRP A 105 1.35 -11.57 2.39
C TRP A 105 2.82 -11.67 1.95
N ASN A 106 3.20 -10.94 0.90
CA ASN A 106 4.57 -10.94 0.38
C ASN A 106 5.60 -10.33 1.36
N ASN A 107 5.15 -9.49 2.30
CA ASN A 107 6.03 -8.85 3.28
C ASN A 107 6.16 -9.66 4.59
N GLY A 108 5.60 -10.88 4.66
CA GLY A 108 5.69 -11.75 5.85
C GLY A 108 4.95 -11.23 7.08
N ARG A 109 4.15 -10.16 6.94
CA ARG A 109 3.28 -9.64 8.00
C ARG A 109 1.95 -10.38 7.98
N THR A 110 2.02 -11.68 8.19
CA THR A 110 0.84 -12.44 8.60
C THR A 110 0.68 -12.13 10.08
N CYS A 111 -0.45 -11.55 10.49
CA CYS A 111 -0.87 -11.69 11.87
C CYS A 111 -1.06 -13.20 12.08
N SER A 112 -0.02 -13.89 12.56
CA SER A 112 -0.18 -15.20 13.17
C SER A 112 -1.09 -14.97 14.37
N SER A 113 -2.37 -15.27 14.20
CA SER A 113 -3.35 -15.14 15.26
C SER A 113 -2.85 -15.88 16.50
N LYS A 114 -2.96 -15.26 17.67
CA LYS A 114 -2.63 -15.83 18.99
C LYS A 114 -3.40 -17.15 19.28
N HIS A 115 -4.41 -17.49 18.47
CA HIS A 115 -5.24 -18.71 18.56
C HIS A 115 -5.40 -19.45 17.22
N GLY A 116 -4.42 -19.40 16.31
CA GLY A 116 -4.52 -20.07 15.01
C GLY A 116 -4.41 -21.59 15.13
N THR A 117 -5.53 -22.30 15.01
CA THR A 117 -5.54 -23.76 14.85
C THR A 117 -4.82 -24.13 13.56
N ALA A 118 -3.79 -24.98 13.66
CA ALA A 118 -2.93 -25.39 12.56
C ALA A 118 -3.63 -26.37 11.59
N LYS A 119 -4.55 -25.91 10.75
CA LYS A 119 -4.91 -26.65 9.52
C LYS A 119 -5.13 -25.66 8.37
N GLU A 120 -4.44 -25.93 7.27
CA GLU A 120 -4.48 -25.25 5.96
C GLU A 120 -3.44 -24.15 5.68
N CYS A 121 -2.16 -24.51 5.80
CA CYS A 121 -1.20 -24.18 4.74
C CYS A 121 -1.31 -25.24 3.64
N LYS A 122 -2.31 -25.14 2.75
CA LYS A 122 -2.32 -25.91 1.49
C LYS A 122 -1.60 -25.10 0.42
N SER A 123 -0.30 -25.37 0.31
CA SER A 123 0.42 -25.60 -0.94
C SER A 123 -0.21 -25.06 -2.23
N LYS A 124 0.44 -24.04 -2.80
CA LYS A 124 0.66 -23.93 -4.26
C LYS A 124 2.09 -23.45 -4.52
N SER A 125 3.01 -24.39 -4.52
CA SER A 125 4.26 -24.27 -5.28
C SER A 125 3.94 -24.59 -6.74
N PRO A 126 4.22 -23.73 -7.72
CA PRO A 126 4.42 -24.17 -9.09
C PRO A 126 5.87 -24.65 -9.18
N LEU A 127 6.02 -25.96 -9.04
CA LEU A 127 7.15 -26.72 -9.54
C LEU A 127 7.11 -26.59 -11.08
N SER A 128 7.91 -25.71 -11.69
CA SER A 128 8.20 -25.81 -13.12
C SER A 128 9.51 -26.57 -13.28
N SER A 129 9.37 -27.89 -13.26
CA SER A 129 10.35 -28.86 -13.73
C SER A 129 10.64 -28.63 -15.21
N LEU A 130 11.84 -28.16 -15.53
CA LEU A 130 12.44 -28.28 -16.86
C LEU A 130 13.12 -29.66 -16.93
N PRO A 131 12.81 -30.51 -17.93
CA PRO A 131 13.60 -31.71 -18.15
C PRO A 131 14.91 -31.35 -18.86
N GLU A 132 16.01 -31.75 -18.23
CA GLU A 132 17.32 -31.90 -18.86
C GLU A 132 17.20 -32.88 -20.04
N THR A 133 17.69 -32.48 -21.20
CA THR A 133 18.00 -33.41 -22.28
C THR A 133 19.45 -33.16 -22.67
N GLU A 134 20.29 -34.07 -22.17
CA GLU A 134 21.62 -34.35 -22.68
C GLU A 134 21.47 -34.75 -24.16
N ILE A 135 22.24 -34.10 -25.04
CA ILE A 135 22.50 -34.62 -26.37
C ILE A 135 24.01 -34.56 -26.56
N GLU A 136 24.68 -35.61 -26.11
CA GLU A 136 25.97 -36.02 -26.65
C GLU A 136 25.73 -36.48 -28.09
N THR A 137 26.42 -35.86 -29.06
CA THR A 137 26.67 -36.48 -30.36
C THR A 137 28.08 -36.13 -30.80
N GLU A 138 28.93 -37.13 -30.67
CA GLU A 138 30.26 -37.30 -31.24
C GLU A 138 30.09 -37.79 -32.69
N ILE A 139 30.61 -37.03 -33.68
CA ILE A 139 31.14 -37.52 -34.97
C ILE A 139 32.28 -36.58 -35.39
#